data_AF-A0A8J3G0T3-F1
#
_entry.id   AF-A0A8J3G0T3-F1
#
_cell.length_a   1.000
_cell.length_b   1.000
_cell.length_c   1.000
_cell.angle_alpha   90.00
_cell.angle_beta   90.00
_cell.angle_gamma   90.00
#
_symmetry.space_group_name_H-M   'P 1'
#
loop_
_entity.id
_entity.type
_entity.pdbx_description
1 polymer ?
#
loop_
_entity_poly.entity_id
_entity_poly.type
_entity_poly.pdbx_seq_one_letter_code
_entity_poly.pdbx_strand_id
1 'polypeptide(L)'
;MSFTPYLPSLIMFTITVVVVGLCFLPATYERKSPLLNFYWVGLWLFIGLIAAIAGGEQTVMLAGMESPELALRLQTSVSVCFVFFVVFAWFRLSGAALVAGVRRLVVMVAR
;
A
#
# COMPACT_ATOMS: atom_id res chain seq x y z
N MET A 1 -36.85 -0.49 -17.05
CA MET A 1 -35.42 -0.08 -17.01
C MET A 1 -34.64 -1.25 -16.46
N SER A 2 -33.91 -1.97 -17.31
CA SER A 2 -33.13 -3.13 -16.90
C SER A 2 -31.80 -2.66 -16.28
N PHE A 3 -31.58 -2.97 -15.00
CA PHE A 3 -30.33 -2.70 -14.26
C PHE A 3 -29.12 -3.51 -14.75
N THR A 4 -29.29 -4.30 -15.82
CA THR A 4 -28.28 -5.19 -16.39
C THR A 4 -26.97 -4.51 -16.84
N PRO A 5 -26.91 -3.26 -17.35
CA PRO A 5 -25.64 -2.69 -17.80
C PRO A 5 -24.73 -2.23 -16.65
N TYR A 6 -25.26 -1.97 -15.45
CA TYR A 6 -24.47 -1.48 -14.29
C TYR A 6 -24.19 -2.56 -13.25
N LEU A 7 -24.74 -3.75 -13.43
CA LEU A 7 -24.50 -4.91 -12.57
C LEU A 7 -23.00 -5.27 -12.48
N PRO A 8 -22.22 -5.35 -13.59
CA PRO A 8 -20.80 -5.71 -13.49
C PRO A 8 -19.94 -4.63 -12.80
N SER A 9 -20.25 -3.34 -12.99
CA SER A 9 -19.53 -2.27 -12.31
C SER A 9 -19.81 -2.27 -10.81
N LEU A 10 -21.05 -2.51 -10.39
CA LEU A 10 -21.40 -2.67 -8.97
C LEU A 10 -20.65 -3.83 -8.32
N ILE A 11 -20.57 -4.98 -8.98
CA ILE A 11 -19.82 -6.14 -8.47
C ILE A 11 -18.34 -5.78 -8.28
N MET A 12 -17.69 -5.20 -9.29
CA MET A 12 -16.27 -4.82 -9.18
C MET A 12 -16.03 -3.77 -8.10
N PHE A 13 -16.94 -2.80 -7.94
CA PHE A 13 -16.86 -1.83 -6.87
C PHE A 13 -16.93 -2.49 -5.49
N THR A 14 -17.89 -3.39 -5.26
CA THR A 14 -18.01 -4.11 -3.99
C THR A 14 -16.79 -4.96 -3.71
N ILE A 15 -16.28 -5.70 -4.69
CA ILE A 15 -15.04 -6.49 -4.55
C ILE A 15 -13.87 -5.58 -4.19
N THR A 16 -13.73 -4.43 -4.86
CA THR A 16 -12.66 -3.47 -4.58
C THR A 16 -12.74 -2.95 -3.15
N VAL A 17 -13.93 -2.56 -2.67
CA VAL A 17 -14.12 -2.11 -1.28
C VAL A 17 -13.74 -3.19 -0.28
N VAL A 18 -14.12 -4.45 -0.53
CA VAL A 18 -13.76 -5.58 0.33
C VAL A 18 -12.25 -5.81 0.32
N VAL A 19 -11.62 -5.86 -0.85
CA VAL A 19 -10.17 -6.10 -0.98
C VAL A 19 -9.38 -4.96 -0.33
N VAL A 20 -9.75 -3.71 -0.58
CA VAL A 20 -9.12 -2.54 0.05
C VAL A 20 -9.30 -2.59 1.57
N GLY A 21 -10.50 -2.93 2.05
CA GLY A 21 -10.76 -3.14 3.48
C GLY A 21 -9.89 -4.23 4.10
N LEU A 22 -9.71 -5.35 3.39
CA LEU A 22 -8.81 -6.44 3.82
C LEU A 22 -7.35 -6.02 3.86
N CYS A 23 -6.91 -5.11 2.97
CA CYS A 23 -5.56 -4.54 3.02
C CYS A 23 -5.32 -3.70 4.28
N PHE A 24 -6.35 -3.16 4.92
CA PHE A 24 -6.21 -2.39 6.17
C PHE A 24 -6.22 -3.27 7.43
N LEU A 25 -6.70 -4.51 7.39
CA LEU A 25 -6.62 -5.44 8.53
C LEU A 25 -5.19 -5.61 9.07
N PRO A 26 -4.18 -5.90 8.23
CA PRO A 26 -2.81 -6.03 8.72
C PRO A 26 -2.21 -4.70 9.19
N ALA A 27 -2.75 -3.55 8.77
CA ALA A 27 -2.32 -2.24 9.24
C ALA A 27 -2.69 -1.99 10.72
N THR A 28 -3.70 -2.67 11.25
CA THR A 28 -4.12 -2.54 12.65
C THR A 28 -3.18 -3.23 13.65
N TYR A 29 -2.27 -4.10 13.19
CA TYR A 29 -1.33 -4.76 14.09
C TYR A 29 -0.23 -3.80 14.55
N GLU A 30 -0.27 -3.44 15.83
CA GLU A 30 0.78 -2.64 16.45
C GLU A 30 2.10 -3.41 16.57
N ARG A 31 3.17 -2.78 16.08
CA ARG A 31 4.54 -3.31 16.21
C ARG A 31 5.28 -2.62 17.36
N LYS A 32 6.07 -3.39 18.11
CA LYS A 32 6.81 -2.94 19.30
C LYS A 32 7.72 -1.73 19.04
N SER A 33 8.33 -1.65 17.86
CA SER A 33 9.17 -0.51 17.49
C SER A 33 8.35 0.52 16.69
N PRO A 34 8.27 1.79 17.12
CA PRO A 34 7.45 2.82 16.47
C PRO A 34 7.90 3.08 15.02
N LEU A 35 9.21 2.93 14.76
CA LEU A 35 9.78 3.12 13.43
C LEU A 35 9.31 2.02 12.46
N LEU A 36 9.30 0.75 12.88
CA LEU A 36 8.74 -0.34 12.08
C LEU A 36 7.23 -0.18 11.92
N ASN A 37 6.52 0.30 12.95
CA ASN A 37 5.07 0.49 12.88
C ASN A 37 4.69 1.54 11.82
N PHE A 38 5.42 2.66 11.76
CA PHE A 38 5.21 3.68 10.72
C PHE A 38 5.36 3.12 9.30
N TYR A 39 6.42 2.36 9.05
CA TYR A 39 6.64 1.74 7.73
C TYR A 39 5.64 0.64 7.42
N TRP A 40 5.20 -0.11 8.43
CA TRP A 40 4.18 -1.14 8.31
C TRP A 40 2.82 -0.56 7.92
N VAL A 41 2.33 0.42 8.68
CA VAL A 41 1.06 1.11 8.40
C VAL A 41 1.12 1.81 7.04
N GLY A 42 2.21 2.52 6.75
CA GLY A 42 2.40 3.20 5.47
C GLY A 42 2.38 2.24 4.28
N LEU A 43 3.04 1.08 4.40
CA LEU A 43 3.04 0.05 3.33
C LEU A 43 1.62 -0.42 3.01
N TRP A 44 0.81 -0.72 4.03
CA TRP A 44 -0.57 -1.17 3.82
C TRP A 44 -1.47 -0.06 3.29
N LEU A 45 -1.27 1.18 3.71
CA LEU A 45 -1.98 2.34 3.18
C LEU A 45 -1.69 2.54 1.68
N PHE A 46 -0.42 2.45 1.26
CA PHE A 46 -0.06 2.52 -0.16
C PHE A 46 -0.66 1.38 -0.98
N ILE A 47 -0.62 0.14 -0.47
CA ILE A 47 -1.23 -1.01 -1.15
C ILE A 47 -2.75 -0.81 -1.29
N GLY A 48 -3.43 -0.38 -0.22
CA GLY A 48 -4.86 -0.08 -0.25
C GLY A 48 -5.19 1.03 -1.25
N LEU A 49 -4.38 2.09 -1.31
CA LEU A 49 -4.56 3.20 -2.26
C LEU A 49 -4.36 2.76 -3.71
N ILE A 50 -3.33 1.96 -4.00
CA ILE A 50 -3.09 1.42 -5.36
C ILE A 50 -4.24 0.50 -5.77
N ALA A 51 -4.69 -0.38 -4.88
CA ALA A 51 -5.81 -1.28 -5.13
C ALA A 51 -7.12 -0.51 -5.35
N ALA A 52 -7.35 0.57 -4.60
CA ALA A 52 -8.53 1.42 -4.75
C ALA A 52 -8.56 2.15 -6.10
N ILE A 53 -7.42 2.70 -6.54
CA ILE A 53 -7.32 3.39 -7.83
C ILE A 53 -7.49 2.40 -8.98
N ALA A 54 -6.82 1.24 -8.93
CA ALA A 54 -6.92 0.22 -9.96
C ALA A 54 -8.34 -0.38 -10.06
N GLY A 55 -8.97 -0.72 -8.93
CA GLY A 55 -10.34 -1.23 -8.92
C GLY A 55 -11.38 -0.17 -9.30
N GLY A 56 -11.13 1.09 -8.94
CA GLY A 56 -11.93 2.24 -9.36
C GLY A 56 -11.90 2.46 -10.87
N GLU A 57 -10.71 2.39 -11.49
CA GLU A 57 -10.57 2.46 -12.94
C GLU A 57 -11.41 1.39 -13.64
N GLN A 58 -11.28 0.13 -13.23
CA GLN A 58 -12.03 -0.98 -13.82
C GLN A 58 -13.55 -0.80 -13.64
N THR A 59 -13.98 -0.29 -12.49
CA THR A 59 -15.40 0.01 -12.21
C THR A 59 -15.93 1.08 -13.17
N VAL A 60 -15.17 2.15 -13.39
CA VAL A 60 -15.52 3.26 -14.30
C VAL A 60 -15.55 2.80 -15.76
N MET A 61 -14.58 1.97 -16.18
CA MET A 61 -14.55 1.36 -17.51
C MET A 61 -15.79 0.48 -17.76
N LEU A 62 -16.18 -0.34 -16.77
CA LEU A 62 -17.38 -1.19 -16.86
C LEU A 62 -18.68 -0.39 -16.86
N ALA A 63 -18.67 0.83 -16.32
CA ALA A 63 -19.81 1.75 -16.38
C ALA A 63 -19.93 2.49 -17.73
N GLY A 64 -19.01 2.25 -18.68
CA GLY A 64 -19.01 2.88 -20.00
C GLY A 64 -18.47 4.31 -20.03
N MET A 65 -17.78 4.74 -18.96
CA MET A 65 -17.14 6.05 -18.90
C MET A 65 -15.72 5.98 -19.47
N GLU A 66 -15.45 6.73 -20.54
CA GLU A 66 -14.12 6.86 -21.14
C GLU A 66 -13.31 7.93 -20.39
N SER A 67 -12.53 7.55 -19.39
CA SER A 67 -11.48 8.42 -18.85
C SER A 67 -10.37 7.67 -18.09
N PRO A 68 -9.60 6.78 -18.76
CA PRO A 68 -8.51 6.06 -18.10
C PRO A 68 -7.27 6.92 -17.82
N GLU A 69 -7.09 8.08 -18.46
CA GLU A 69 -5.85 8.86 -18.34
C GLU A 69 -5.56 9.36 -16.92
N LEU A 70 -6.58 9.85 -16.22
CA LEU A 70 -6.40 10.38 -14.86
C LEU A 70 -6.06 9.26 -13.88
N ALA A 71 -6.76 8.12 -13.98
CA ALA A 71 -6.52 6.95 -13.15
C ALA A 71 -5.09 6.40 -13.38
N LEU A 72 -4.66 6.27 -14.64
CA LEU A 72 -3.31 5.82 -15.00
C LEU A 72 -2.23 6.75 -14.45
N ARG A 73 -2.41 8.07 -14.56
CA ARG A 73 -1.46 9.06 -14.02
C ARG A 73 -1.40 8.98 -12.49
N LEU A 74 -2.55 8.87 -11.83
CA LEU A 74 -2.60 8.72 -10.36
C LEU A 74 -1.93 7.42 -9.92
N GLN A 75 -2.25 6.30 -10.56
CA GLN A 75 -1.70 4.99 -10.23
C GLN A 75 -0.18 4.96 -10.43
N THR A 76 0.31 5.55 -11.51
CA THR A 76 1.76 5.65 -11.78
C THR A 76 2.45 6.51 -10.72
N SER A 77 1.88 7.67 -10.39
CA SER A 77 2.42 8.57 -9.35
C SER A 77 2.48 7.88 -7.98
N VAL A 78 1.39 7.25 -7.55
CA VAL A 78 1.32 6.53 -6.27
C VAL A 78 2.28 5.34 -6.25
N SER A 79 2.41 4.62 -7.36
CA SER A 79 3.36 3.50 -7.48
C SER A 79 4.81 3.96 -7.34
N VAL A 80 5.17 5.08 -7.98
CA VAL A 80 6.50 5.68 -7.84
C VAL A 80 6.76 6.11 -6.39
N CYS A 81 5.80 6.80 -5.77
CA CYS A 81 5.88 7.18 -4.35
C CYS A 81 6.03 5.95 -3.43
N PHE A 82 5.33 4.85 -3.72
CA PHE A 82 5.45 3.61 -2.98
C PHE A 82 6.85 3.01 -3.09
N VAL A 83 7.44 2.96 -4.28
CA VAL A 83 8.82 2.47 -4.46
C VAL A 83 9.82 3.32 -3.68
N PHE A 84 9.72 4.65 -3.74
CA PHE A 84 10.57 5.54 -2.94
C PHE A 84 10.40 5.32 -1.44
N PHE A 85 9.15 5.15 -0.98
CA PHE A 85 8.86 4.86 0.42
C PHE A 85 9.51 3.55 0.88
N VAL A 86 9.41 2.48 0.10
CA VAL A 86 10.00 1.17 0.40
C VAL A 86 11.53 1.23 0.40
N VAL A 87 12.14 1.88 -0.58
CA VAL A 87 13.61 2.04 -0.64
C VAL A 87 14.11 2.84 0.56
N PHE A 88 13.43 3.94 0.90
CA PHE A 88 13.80 4.76 2.06
C PHE A 88 13.60 4.00 3.39
N ALA A 89 12.52 3.25 3.52
CA ALA A 89 12.28 2.35 4.65
C ALA A 89 13.41 1.33 4.81
N TRP A 90 13.79 0.70 3.70
CA TRP A 90 14.84 -0.31 3.66
C TRP A 90 16.18 0.25 4.11
N PHE A 91 16.60 1.40 3.57
CA PHE A 91 17.85 2.05 3.98
C PHE A 91 17.85 2.41 5.47
N ARG A 92 16.73 2.98 5.97
CA ARG A 92 16.65 3.41 7.37
C ARG A 92 16.63 2.24 8.35
N LEU A 93 15.91 1.16 8.02
CA LEU A 93 15.90 -0.07 8.84
C LEU A 93 17.24 -0.79 8.80
N SER A 94 17.86 -0.91 7.62
CA SER A 94 19.16 -1.55 7.46
C SER A 94 20.25 -0.80 8.24
N GLY A 95 20.25 0.55 8.16
CA GLY A 95 21.17 1.38 8.94
C GLY A 95 20.98 1.21 10.45
N ALA A 96 19.73 1.20 10.94
CA ALA A 96 19.43 0.98 12.35
C ALA A 96 19.86 -0.43 12.82
N ALA A 97 19.65 -1.46 11.99
CA ALA A 97 20.08 -2.82 12.28
C ALA A 97 21.61 -2.94 12.32
N LEU A 98 22.32 -2.28 11.40
CA LEU A 98 23.78 -2.32 11.31
C LEU A 98 24.42 -1.64 12.52
N VAL A 99 23.92 -0.48 12.95
CA VAL A 99 24.38 0.22 14.17
C VAL A 99 24.11 -0.62 15.43
N ALA A 100 22.95 -1.26 15.51
CA ALA A 100 22.63 -2.16 16.62
C ALA A 100 23.56 -3.39 16.64
N GLY A 101 23.90 -3.94 15.47
CA GLY A 101 24.86 -5.03 15.33
C GLY A 101 26.28 -4.63 15.77
N VAL A 102 26.77 -3.48 15.31
CA VAL A 102 28.09 -2.95 15.70
C VAL A 102 28.17 -2.71 17.21
N ARG A 103 27.13 -2.10 17.82
CA ARG A 103 27.10 -1.89 19.29
C ARG A 103 27.17 -3.21 20.06
N ARG A 104 26.48 -4.26 19.60
CA ARG A 104 26.53 -5.58 20.25
C ARG A 104 27.90 -6.24 20.14
N LEU A 105 28.57 -6.11 19.00
CA LEU A 105 29.94 -6.61 18.82
C LEU A 105 30.94 -5.90 19.73
N VAL A 106 30.88 -4.57 19.82
CA VAL A 106 31.76 -3.79 20.70
C VAL A 106 31.58 -4.19 22.17
N VAL A 107 30.35 -4.37 22.63
CA VAL A 107 30.06 -4.81 24.02
C VAL A 107 30.56 -6.23 24.30
N MET A 108 30.50 -7.14 23.32
CA MET A 108 31.03 -8.49 23.46
C MET A 108 32.56 -8.55 23.48
N VAL A 109 33.23 -7.69 22.71
CA VAL A 109 34.71 -7.61 22.68
C VAL A 109 35.28 -6.90 23.92
N ALA A 110 34.51 -6.02 24.57
CA ALA A 110 34.92 -5.28 25.76
C ALA A 110 34.71 -6.04 27.09
N ARG A 111 34.21 -7.28 27.05
CA ARG A 111 34.09 -8.19 28.19
C ARG A 111 35.18 -9.26 28.13
#